data_AF-A0A519QDU5-F1
#
_entry.id   AF-A0A519QDU5-F1
#
_cell.length_a   1.000
_cell.length_b   1.000
_cell.length_c   1.000
_cell.angle_alpha   90.00
_cell.angle_beta   90.00
_cell.angle_gamma   90.00
#
_symmetry.space_group_name_H-M   'P 1'
#
loop_
_entity.id
_entity.type
_entity.pdbx_description
1 polymer ?
#
loop_
_entity_poly.entity_id
_entity_poly.type
_entity_poly.pdbx_seq_one_letter_code
_entity_poly.pdbx_strand_id
1 'polypeptide(L)'
;LGSAAIDYAAEGGPRVEIRVQELFGLKTHPSVGGGRTPLVLSLLSPARRPIQVTRDLPGFWAGSWSAVRSEMRGRYPRHPWPENPAEAPPTNRVKPRGT
;
A
#
# COMPACT_ATOMS: atom_id res chain seq x y z
N LEU A 1 12.30 4.28 5.42
CA LEU A 1 11.49 3.47 4.47
C LEU A 1 12.34 3.24 3.22
N GLY A 2 11.97 2.28 2.37
CA GLY A 2 12.71 2.01 1.13
C GLY A 2 12.33 2.98 0.00
N SER A 3 12.91 2.77 -1.18
CA SER A 3 12.51 3.39 -2.44
C SER A 3 11.85 2.35 -3.35
N ALA A 4 10.83 2.74 -4.11
CA ALA A 4 10.21 1.91 -5.13
C ALA A 4 10.44 2.54 -6.51
N ALA A 5 10.76 1.71 -7.51
CA ALA A 5 10.94 2.16 -8.88
C ALA A 5 9.58 2.39 -9.55
N ILE A 6 9.54 3.39 -10.44
CA ILE A 6 8.37 3.66 -11.28
C ILE A 6 8.62 3.02 -12.64
N ASP A 7 7.76 2.10 -13.04
CA ASP A 7 7.70 1.58 -14.40
C ASP A 7 6.82 2.50 -15.24
N TYR A 8 7.46 3.35 -16.05
CA TYR A 8 6.78 4.27 -16.95
C TYR A 8 6.23 3.59 -18.21
N ALA A 9 6.71 2.39 -18.55
CA ALA A 9 6.27 1.63 -19.72
C ALA A 9 5.08 0.71 -19.41
N ALA A 10 4.68 0.60 -18.14
CA ALA A 10 3.58 -0.24 -17.71
C ALA A 10 2.26 0.11 -18.42
N GLU A 11 1.53 -0.94 -18.80
CA GLU A 11 0.21 -0.79 -19.40
C GLU A 11 -0.75 -0.11 -18.41
N GLY A 12 -1.44 0.92 -18.92
CA GLY A 12 -2.36 1.74 -18.12
C GLY A 12 -1.68 2.84 -17.30
N GLY A 13 -0.42 3.19 -17.56
CA GLY A 13 0.26 4.35 -16.98
C GLY A 13 1.34 3.99 -15.95
N PRO A 14 2.09 4.99 -15.46
CA PRO A 14 3.26 4.78 -14.62
C PRO A 14 2.89 3.99 -13.36
N ARG A 15 3.52 2.82 -13.19
CA ARG A 15 3.17 1.86 -12.15
C ARG A 15 4.26 1.75 -11.10
N VAL A 16 3.85 1.57 -9.85
CA VAL A 16 4.73 1.25 -8.74
C VAL A 16 4.24 -0.01 -8.06
N GLU A 17 5.15 -0.96 -7.87
CA GLU A 17 4.93 -2.12 -7.01
C GLU A 17 5.44 -1.81 -5.60
N ILE A 18 4.57 -1.85 -4.61
CA ILE A 18 4.92 -1.44 -3.25
C ILE A 18 4.15 -2.24 -2.22
N ARG A 19 4.80 -2.57 -1.10
CA ARG A 19 4.11 -3.22 0.01
C ARG A 19 3.14 -2.25 0.65
N VAL A 20 1.93 -2.73 0.95
CA VAL A 20 0.86 -1.88 1.46
C VAL A 20 1.22 -1.18 2.79
N GLN A 21 2.06 -1.79 3.61
CA GLN A 21 2.50 -1.21 4.89
C GLN A 21 3.41 0.01 4.74
N GLU A 22 4.05 0.17 3.58
CA GLU A 22 4.89 1.33 3.28
C GLU A 22 4.07 2.56 2.94
N LEU A 23 2.79 2.37 2.60
CA LEU A 23 1.85 3.43 2.27
C LEU A 23 0.96 3.85 3.45
N PHE A 24 1.09 3.23 4.62
CA PHE A 24 0.35 3.68 5.80
C PHE A 24 0.68 5.15 6.11
N GLY A 25 -0.32 5.90 6.55
CA GLY A 25 -0.21 7.34 6.80
C GLY A 25 -0.37 8.19 5.54
N LEU A 26 -0.34 7.60 4.34
CA LEU A 26 -0.49 8.35 3.09
C LEU A 26 -1.96 8.60 2.79
N LYS A 27 -2.38 9.86 2.95
CA LYS A 27 -3.76 10.34 2.77
C LYS A 27 -4.07 10.83 1.35
N THR A 28 -3.06 11.05 0.53
CA THR A 28 -3.20 11.57 -0.83
C THR A 28 -2.61 10.58 -1.81
N HIS A 29 -3.33 10.32 -2.91
CA HIS A 29 -2.82 9.41 -3.92
C HIS A 29 -1.59 10.02 -4.63
N PRO A 30 -0.47 9.28 -4.74
CA PRO A 30 0.76 9.80 -5.33
C PRO A 30 0.65 9.92 -6.86
N SER A 31 1.38 10.89 -7.41
CA SER A 31 1.36 11.22 -8.83
C SER A 31 2.72 11.72 -9.30
N VAL A 32 2.96 11.65 -10.61
CA VAL A 32 4.15 12.20 -11.28
C VAL A 32 3.80 13.43 -12.12
N GLY A 33 4.82 14.14 -12.58
CA GLY A 33 4.64 15.34 -13.40
C GLY A 33 3.98 16.50 -12.65
N GLY A 34 4.23 16.61 -11.34
CA GLY A 34 3.68 17.67 -10.49
C GLY A 34 2.16 17.56 -10.28
N GLY A 35 1.64 16.35 -10.08
CA GLY A 35 0.20 16.14 -9.84
C GLY A 35 -0.61 15.67 -11.05
N ARG A 36 -0.01 15.69 -12.26
CA ARG A 36 -0.76 15.51 -13.52
C ARG A 36 -1.11 14.07 -13.83
N THR A 37 -0.26 13.14 -13.44
CA THR A 37 -0.44 11.72 -13.79
C THR A 37 -0.46 10.89 -12.51
N PRO A 38 -1.63 10.37 -12.09
CA PRO A 38 -1.72 9.48 -10.93
C PRO A 38 -0.94 8.19 -11.20
N LEU A 39 -0.29 7.66 -10.16
CA LEU A 39 0.42 6.40 -10.25
C LEU A 39 -0.55 5.22 -10.20
N VAL A 40 -0.26 4.16 -10.95
CA VAL A 40 -0.90 2.87 -10.71
C VAL A 40 -0.17 2.19 -9.57
N LEU A 41 -0.83 1.96 -8.45
CA LEU A 41 -0.24 1.27 -7.30
C LEU A 41 -0.61 -0.22 -7.37
N SER A 42 0.38 -1.06 -7.64
CA SER A 42 0.30 -2.51 -7.44
C SER A 42 0.70 -2.80 -5.99
N LEU A 43 -0.32 -2.93 -5.14
CA LEU A 43 -0.15 -3.17 -3.71
C LEU A 43 0.25 -4.62 -3.47
N LEU A 44 1.30 -4.79 -2.67
CA LEU A 44 1.87 -6.09 -2.36
C LEU A 44 1.67 -6.46 -0.88
N SER A 45 1.56 -7.76 -0.64
CA SER A 45 1.64 -8.38 0.69
C SER A 45 3.06 -8.32 1.27
N PRO A 46 3.27 -8.68 2.55
CA PRO A 46 4.61 -8.81 3.12
C PRO A 46 5.57 -9.68 2.31
N ALA A 47 5.05 -10.75 1.70
CA ALA A 47 5.81 -11.69 0.87
C ALA A 47 5.93 -11.24 -0.60
N ARG A 48 5.66 -9.96 -0.90
CA ARG A 48 5.71 -9.37 -2.24
C ARG A 48 4.81 -10.07 -3.27
N ARG A 49 3.65 -10.57 -2.82
CA ARG A 49 2.59 -11.06 -3.71
C ARG A 49 1.57 -9.95 -3.96
N PRO A 50 1.08 -9.75 -5.21
CA PRO A 50 0.02 -8.79 -5.48
C PRO A 50 -1.24 -9.07 -4.65
N ILE A 51 -1.87 -8.02 -4.12
CA ILE A 51 -3.14 -8.12 -3.37
C ILE A 51 -4.23 -7.19 -3.91
N GLN A 52 -3.85 -6.04 -4.45
CA GLN A 52 -4.79 -5.06 -5.02
C GLN A 52 -4.03 -4.17 -5.99
N VAL A 53 -4.69 -3.75 -7.07
CA VAL A 53 -4.22 -2.64 -7.91
C VAL A 53 -5.16 -1.45 -7.70
N THR A 54 -4.63 -0.25 -7.50
CA THR A 54 -5.45 0.96 -7.34
C THR A 54 -4.84 2.19 -7.99
N ARG A 55 -5.72 3.09 -8.47
CA ARG A 55 -5.40 4.47 -8.89
C ARG A 55 -6.05 5.51 -7.96
N ASP A 56 -6.68 5.05 -6.88
CA ASP A 56 -7.30 5.86 -5.85
C ASP A 56 -6.98 5.22 -4.49
N LEU A 57 -5.93 5.75 -3.86
CA LEU A 57 -5.47 5.23 -2.57
C LEU A 57 -6.42 5.63 -1.43
N PRO A 58 -6.91 6.88 -1.35
CA PRO A 58 -7.95 7.25 -0.38
C PRO A 58 -9.21 6.39 -0.48
N GLY A 59 -9.73 6.18 -1.70
CA GLY A 59 -10.88 5.31 -1.92
C GLY A 59 -10.62 3.86 -1.52
N PHE A 60 -9.43 3.34 -1.79
CA PHE A 60 -9.02 2.02 -1.31
C PHE A 60 -9.05 1.92 0.23
N TRP A 61 -8.49 2.91 0.93
CA TRP A 61 -8.50 2.96 2.40
C TRP A 61 -9.90 3.01 2.99
N ALA A 62 -10.80 3.80 2.40
CA ALA A 62 -12.17 3.94 2.87
C ALA A 62 -13.07 2.75 2.52
N GLY A 63 -12.72 1.99 1.47
CA GLY A 63 -13.53 0.89 0.94
C GLY A 63 -12.91 -0.49 1.16
N SER A 64 -12.27 -1.02 0.12
CA SER A 64 -11.86 -2.43 0.05
C SER A 64 -10.70 -2.80 0.98
N TRP A 65 -10.07 -1.84 1.65
CA TRP A 65 -9.10 -2.11 2.70
C TRP A 65 -9.65 -3.02 3.81
N SER A 66 -10.91 -2.87 4.21
CA SER A 66 -11.51 -3.67 5.30
C SER A 66 -11.46 -5.19 5.01
N ALA A 67 -11.75 -5.57 3.75
CA ALA A 67 -11.67 -6.94 3.28
C ALA A 67 -10.21 -7.43 3.18
N VAL A 68 -9.34 -6.63 2.56
CA VAL A 68 -7.91 -6.94 2.44
C VAL A 68 -7.26 -7.12 3.81
N ARG A 69 -7.55 -6.22 4.76
CA ARG A 69 -7.09 -6.27 6.15
C ARG A 69 -7.49 -7.59 6.80
N SER A 70 -8.74 -8.01 6.63
CA SER A 70 -9.27 -9.25 7.23
C SER A 70 -8.55 -10.49 6.68
N GLU A 71 -8.37 -10.57 5.37
CA GLU A 71 -7.65 -11.68 4.72
C GLU A 71 -6.17 -11.70 5.12
N MET A 72 -5.50 -10.54 5.04
CA MET A 72 -4.07 -10.43 5.29
C MET A 72 -3.72 -10.65 6.77
N ARG A 73 -4.60 -10.28 7.70
CA ARG A 73 -4.43 -10.57 9.13
C ARG A 73 -4.40 -12.07 9.40
N GLY A 74 -5.20 -12.86 8.68
CA GLY A 74 -5.17 -14.33 8.75
C GLY A 74 -3.88 -14.92 8.19
N ARG A 75 -3.46 -14.47 7.00
CA ARG A 75 -2.25 -15.00 6.33
C ARG A 75 -0.93 -14.55 6.97
N TYR A 76 -0.89 -13.33 7.51
CA TYR A 76 0.32 -12.67 8.02
C TYR A 76 0.08 -12.06 9.42
N PRO A 77 -0.19 -12.87 10.45
CA PRO A 77 -0.65 -12.39 11.77
C PRO A 77 0.40 -11.56 12.54
N ARG A 78 1.68 -11.66 12.18
CA ARG A 78 2.78 -10.91 12.81
C ARG A 78 2.96 -9.48 12.24
N HIS A 79 2.25 -9.14 11.17
CA HIS A 79 2.33 -7.81 10.55
C HIS A 79 1.24 -6.87 11.08
N PRO A 80 1.47 -5.54 11.04
CA PRO A 80 0.44 -4.58 11.40
C PRO A 80 -0.64 -4.47 10.33
N TRP A 81 -1.90 -4.52 10.77
CA TRP A 81 -3.11 -4.43 9.95
C TRP A 81 -4.10 -3.44 10.58
N PRO A 82 -3.81 -2.13 10.51
CA PRO A 82 -4.57 -1.08 11.20
C PRO A 82 -6.00 -0.97 10.68
N GLU A 83 -6.90 -0.52 11.55
CA GLU A 83 -8.27 -0.15 11.16
C GLU A 83 -8.29 1.10 10.31
N ASN A 84 -7.51 2.10 10.71
CA ASN A 84 -7.29 3.32 9.94
C ASN A 84 -5.87 3.33 9.32
N PRO A 85 -5.69 2.82 8.09
CA PRO A 85 -4.38 2.78 7.44
C PRO A 85 -3.87 4.17 7.06
N ALA A 86 -4.76 5.15 6.87
CA ALA A 86 -4.42 6.52 6.53
C ALA A 86 -3.81 7.32 7.70
N GLU A 87 -3.85 6.78 8.92
CA GLU A 87 -3.28 7.40 10.13
C GLU A 87 -2.21 6.55 10.81
N ALA A 88 -2.02 5.31 10.34
CA ALA A 88 -1.00 4.43 10.89
C ALA A 88 0.41 4.84 10.42
N PRO A 89 1.46 4.64 11.23
CA PRO A 89 2.82 4.91 10.81
C PRO A 89 3.26 3.92 9.70
N PRO A 90 3.92 4.39 8.63
CA PRO A 90 4.46 3.52 7.60
C PRO A 90 5.58 2.64 8.17
N THR A 91 5.66 1.38 7.72
CA THR A 91 6.64 0.43 8.27
C THR A 91 7.08 -0.64 7.28
N ASN A 92 8.35 -1.01 7.40
CA ASN A 92 8.93 -2.17 6.72
C ASN A 92 9.09 -3.40 7.60
N ARG A 93 8.67 -3.31 8.86
CA ARG A 93 8.94 -4.30 9.91
C ARG A 93 7.68 -5.10 10.26
N VAL A 94 7.90 -6.33 10.73
CA VAL A 94 6.91 -7.08 11.53
C VAL A 94 6.70 -6.37 12.87
N LYS A 95 5.53 -6.57 13.51
CA LYS A 95 5.24 -5.99 14.83
C LYS A 95 6.36 -6.36 15.81
N PRO A 96 7.00 -5.40 16.51
CA PRO A 96 7.99 -5.74 17.52
C PRO A 96 7.33 -6.57 18.61
N ARG A 97 8.04 -7.60 19.10
CA ARG A 97 7.59 -8.37 20.28
C ARG A 97 7.44 -7.37 21.42
N GLY A 98 6.30 -7.40 22.11
CA GLY A 98 6.00 -6.47 23.20
C GLY A 98 7.15 -6.42 24.21
N THR A 99 7.46 -5.20 24.66
CA THR A 99 8.03 -5.00 26.00
C THR A 99 6.92 -5.28 27.01
#